data_AF-A0A1H8H600-F1
#
_entry.id   AF-A0A1H8H600-F1
#
_cell.length_a   1.000
_cell.length_b   1.000
_cell.length_c   1.000
_cell.angle_alpha   90.00
_cell.angle_beta   90.00
_cell.angle_gamma   90.00
#
_symmetry.space_group_name_H-M   'P 1'
#
loop_
_entity.id
_entity.type
_entity.pdbx_description
1 polymer ?
#
loop_
_entity_poly.entity_id
_entity_poly.type
_entity_poly.pdbx_seq_one_letter_code
_entity_poly.pdbx_strand_id
1 'polypeptide(L)'
;MEFLPIALYWGIALTGLVSRRPILLWLFFAALPFGSMVVIPANMTAGLSLVPQTMTAMLIVLRELVLRRGGTQFLLTLSRHGSGQALVLFWVTGVVVTLFAPRLFAGQIDVVPMAVTGFMQTAPLSVTKQNISQLAYITVSVFAIFAFARSFRNEANLWVLIRGVMLAGVITIVTGLLDFAATYVPLAPLLDMFRTAQYAILDSVTLADGAKRVTGLMPEASSFGGLSLTLLSLLWFLRRAMTSARMVRRANVILAGLALMLALSTSSAGYVGIAVLLAMIGLEWAARAGRFQSARLTRRGIRREIIMALAALGALAGVLMTTPQLLDPVIARLNEMVFTKTDSLSYLERSMWTRTSFEAGLSSYMIGVGLGSTRASNFAAALFGSVGLVGFVLYFGFVLRRLTRPVTAADPVAQAVALALKWSFAPPFVVALLVGTTPDFGTVEALRWGVLLALVLMVPSQAAAPHRPMPSRIGPQAGGATGTKALPRT
;
A
#
# COMPACT_ATOMS: atom_id res chain seq x y z
N MET A 1 28.61 16.28 -2.49
CA MET A 1 28.15 15.02 -3.13
C MET A 1 26.65 14.78 -2.91
N GLU A 2 26.11 15.04 -1.72
CA GLU A 2 24.68 14.85 -1.36
C GLU A 2 23.66 15.65 -2.20
N PHE A 3 24.06 16.78 -2.79
CA PHE A 3 23.18 17.60 -3.63
C PHE A 3 22.80 16.95 -4.96
N LEU A 4 23.61 16.02 -5.49
CA LEU A 4 23.38 15.46 -6.83
C LEU A 4 22.13 14.58 -6.90
N PRO A 5 21.89 13.60 -5.99
CA PRO A 5 20.65 12.84 -5.97
C PRO A 5 19.39 13.71 -5.80
N ILE A 6 19.47 14.73 -4.95
CA ILE A 6 18.35 15.66 -4.70
C ILE A 6 18.06 16.49 -5.96
N ALA A 7 19.09 17.02 -6.62
CA ALA A 7 18.94 17.77 -7.86
C ALA A 7 18.37 16.90 -9.00
N LEU A 8 18.86 15.66 -9.13
CA LEU A 8 18.34 14.70 -10.12
C LEU A 8 16.86 14.38 -9.85
N TYR A 9 16.50 14.14 -8.60
CA TYR A 9 15.10 13.93 -8.19
C TYR A 9 14.23 15.11 -8.62
N TRP A 10 14.62 16.35 -8.28
CA TRP A 10 13.85 17.54 -8.64
C TRP A 10 13.77 17.78 -10.15
N GLY A 11 14.84 17.51 -10.90
CA GLY A 11 14.82 17.58 -12.36
C GLY A 11 13.78 16.63 -12.97
N ILE A 12 13.73 15.37 -12.51
CA ILE A 12 12.73 14.39 -12.98
C ILE A 12 11.32 14.75 -12.50
N ALA A 13 11.20 15.26 -11.27
CA ALA A 13 9.93 15.66 -10.67
C ALA A 13 9.28 16.84 -11.42
N LEU A 14 10.06 17.90 -11.69
CA LEU A 14 9.60 19.10 -12.40
C LEU A 14 9.26 18.79 -13.86
N THR A 15 10.11 18.01 -14.54
CA THR A 15 9.79 17.55 -15.90
C THR A 15 8.52 16.69 -15.92
N GLY A 16 8.32 15.84 -14.92
CA GLY A 16 7.11 15.04 -14.79
C GLY A 16 5.85 15.84 -14.47
N LEU A 17 5.99 16.99 -13.81
CA LEU A 17 4.88 17.90 -13.50
C LEU A 17 4.29 18.53 -14.76
N VAL A 18 5.15 18.90 -15.71
CA VAL A 18 4.76 19.58 -16.97
C VAL A 18 4.50 18.60 -18.12
N SER A 19 5.12 17.40 -18.09
CA SER A 19 4.99 16.42 -19.17
C SER A 19 3.57 15.86 -19.32
N ARG A 20 3.20 15.44 -20.54
CA ARG A 20 1.99 14.63 -20.79
C ARG A 20 2.18 13.15 -20.46
N ARG A 21 3.43 12.69 -20.34
CA ARG A 21 3.77 11.29 -20.03
C ARG A 21 3.57 11.00 -18.54
N PRO A 22 3.40 9.73 -18.13
CA PRO A 22 3.23 9.33 -16.73
C PRO A 22 4.54 9.32 -15.93
N ILE A 23 5.43 10.31 -16.15
CA ILE A 23 6.77 10.36 -15.52
C ILE A 23 6.67 10.38 -13.99
N LEU A 24 5.72 11.15 -13.42
CA LEU A 24 5.53 11.16 -11.96
C LEU A 24 5.11 9.79 -11.39
N LEU A 25 4.36 8.98 -12.14
CA LEU A 25 4.02 7.62 -11.69
C LEU A 25 5.29 6.75 -11.65
N TRP A 26 6.12 6.82 -12.69
CA TRP A 26 7.40 6.11 -12.70
C TRP A 26 8.33 6.58 -11.58
N LEU A 27 8.41 7.89 -11.36
CA LEU A 27 9.18 8.47 -10.27
C LEU A 27 8.64 8.00 -8.91
N PHE A 28 7.32 7.91 -8.73
CA PHE A 28 6.71 7.43 -7.49
C PHE A 28 7.18 6.01 -7.16
N PHE A 29 7.16 5.11 -8.15
CA PHE A 29 7.66 3.74 -7.95
C PHE A 29 9.18 3.69 -7.73
N ALA A 30 9.94 4.49 -8.48
CA ALA A 30 11.39 4.57 -8.32
C ALA A 30 11.79 5.13 -6.95
N ALA A 31 10.97 6.01 -6.37
CA ALA A 31 11.20 6.65 -5.08
C ALA A 31 10.88 5.77 -3.88
N LEU A 32 10.11 4.68 -4.03
CA LEU A 32 9.73 3.81 -2.91
C LEU A 32 10.92 3.31 -2.09
N PRO A 33 12.07 2.90 -2.67
CA PRO A 33 13.19 2.36 -1.91
C PRO A 33 14.08 3.41 -1.24
N PHE A 34 13.80 4.71 -1.41
CA PHE A 34 14.60 5.83 -0.88
C PHE A 34 13.98 6.42 0.39
N GLY A 35 13.87 5.61 1.44
CA GLY A 35 13.26 6.01 2.72
C GLY A 35 14.17 6.87 3.61
N SER A 36 15.49 6.75 3.44
CA SER A 36 16.50 7.55 4.16
C SER A 36 16.91 8.82 3.42
N MET A 37 16.40 9.03 2.21
CA MET A 37 16.62 10.24 1.42
C MET A 37 15.57 11.29 1.78
N VAL A 38 16.01 12.49 2.11
CA VAL A 38 15.15 13.65 2.36
C VAL A 38 15.39 14.69 1.26
N VAL A 39 14.32 15.05 0.55
CA VAL A 39 14.35 16.04 -0.54
C VAL A 39 13.95 17.44 -0.09
N ILE A 40 13.19 17.54 0.99
CA ILE A 40 13.01 18.78 1.75
C ILE A 40 13.17 18.48 3.25
N PRO A 41 14.18 19.04 3.92
CA PRO A 41 14.47 18.78 5.32
C PRO A 41 13.46 19.47 6.26
N ALA A 42 13.27 18.87 7.45
CA ALA A 42 12.28 19.29 8.44
C ALA A 42 12.47 20.73 8.95
N ASN A 43 13.70 21.25 8.93
CA ASN A 43 14.00 22.64 9.29
C ASN A 43 13.34 23.64 8.33
N MET A 44 13.08 23.25 7.08
CA MET A 44 12.40 24.08 6.09
C MET A 44 10.87 23.94 6.11
N THR A 45 10.32 22.96 6.82
CA THR A 45 8.91 22.52 6.70
C THR A 45 8.20 22.35 8.04
N ALA A 46 8.53 23.21 9.02
CA ALA A 46 7.90 23.20 10.35
C ALA A 46 7.93 21.82 11.08
N GLY A 47 8.93 20.99 10.79
CA GLY A 47 9.09 19.65 11.39
C GLY A 47 8.70 18.47 10.49
N LEU A 48 8.44 18.68 9.20
CA LEU A 48 8.00 17.65 8.26
C LEU A 48 9.12 17.22 7.29
N SER A 49 9.81 16.12 7.56
CA SER A 49 10.80 15.60 6.59
C SER A 49 10.10 14.99 5.38
N LEU A 50 10.30 15.58 4.20
CA LEU A 50 9.72 15.07 2.96
C LEU A 50 10.71 14.15 2.24
N VAL A 51 10.39 12.86 2.26
CA VAL A 51 11.09 11.85 1.46
C VAL A 51 10.60 11.87 0.00
N PRO A 52 11.42 11.40 -0.97
CA PRO A 52 11.07 11.36 -2.39
C PRO A 52 9.68 10.78 -2.69
N GLN A 53 9.28 9.72 -2.00
CA GLN A 53 7.99 9.07 -2.21
C GLN A 53 6.81 10.00 -1.86
N THR A 54 6.81 10.58 -0.66
CA THR A 54 5.75 11.49 -0.19
C THR A 54 5.71 12.76 -1.04
N MET A 55 6.87 13.33 -1.37
CA MET A 55 6.95 14.49 -2.26
C MET A 55 6.39 14.17 -3.65
N THR A 56 6.71 13.00 -4.21
CA THR A 56 6.18 12.62 -5.52
C THR A 56 4.67 12.43 -5.48
N ALA A 57 4.12 11.88 -4.40
CA ALA A 57 2.67 11.80 -4.20
C ALA A 57 2.02 13.20 -4.13
N MET A 58 2.64 14.15 -3.42
CA MET A 58 2.19 15.55 -3.40
C MET A 58 2.18 16.17 -4.81
N LEU A 59 3.22 15.94 -5.61
CA LEU A 59 3.30 16.43 -6.97
C LEU A 59 2.27 15.77 -7.89
N ILE A 60 1.94 14.48 -7.68
CA ILE A 60 0.85 13.80 -8.38
C ILE A 60 -0.50 14.43 -8.00
N VAL A 61 -0.72 14.73 -6.72
CA VAL A 61 -1.91 15.44 -6.24
C VAL A 61 -2.03 16.81 -6.90
N LEU A 62 -0.97 17.61 -6.86
CA LEU A 62 -0.91 18.92 -7.50
C LEU A 62 -1.22 18.81 -8.99
N ARG A 63 -0.55 17.89 -9.70
CA ARG A 63 -0.75 17.70 -11.14
C ARG A 63 -2.18 17.30 -11.47
N GLU A 64 -2.67 16.21 -10.88
CA GLU A 64 -3.92 15.58 -11.30
C GLU A 64 -5.15 16.33 -10.82
N LEU A 65 -5.11 16.93 -9.62
CA LEU A 65 -6.27 17.58 -9.01
C LEU A 65 -6.29 19.09 -9.22
N VAL A 66 -5.14 19.75 -9.33
CA VAL A 66 -5.05 21.22 -9.42
C VAL A 66 -4.69 21.67 -10.84
N LEU A 67 -3.58 21.18 -11.40
CA LEU A 67 -3.05 21.70 -12.67
C LEU A 67 -3.79 21.16 -13.90
N ARG A 68 -4.26 19.91 -13.88
CA ARG A 68 -4.99 19.31 -15.01
C ARG A 68 -6.44 19.78 -15.03
N ARG A 69 -6.90 20.22 -16.21
CA ARG A 69 -8.30 20.65 -16.45
C ARG A 69 -9.33 19.64 -15.93
N GLY A 70 -10.29 20.11 -15.14
CA GLY A 70 -11.33 19.28 -14.52
C GLY A 70 -10.86 18.45 -13.32
N GLY A 71 -9.64 18.66 -12.82
CA GLY A 71 -9.10 18.01 -11.61
C GLY A 71 -9.95 18.25 -10.38
N THR A 72 -10.25 19.52 -10.11
CA THR A 72 -11.08 19.98 -9.00
C THR A 72 -12.50 19.44 -9.10
N GLN A 73 -13.13 19.52 -10.27
CA GLN A 73 -14.46 18.97 -10.51
C GLN A 73 -14.51 17.45 -10.27
N PHE A 74 -13.47 16.72 -10.69
CA PHE A 74 -13.36 15.28 -10.43
C PHE A 74 -13.27 14.98 -8.93
N LEU A 75 -12.42 15.71 -8.20
CA LEU A 75 -12.31 15.60 -6.75
C LEU A 75 -13.65 15.87 -6.07
N LEU A 76 -14.31 16.98 -6.40
CA LEU A 76 -15.60 17.36 -5.82
C LEU A 76 -16.67 16.29 -6.11
N THR A 77 -16.73 15.79 -7.34
CA THR A 77 -17.70 14.74 -7.72
C THR A 77 -17.45 13.45 -6.94
N LEU A 78 -16.20 12.97 -6.90
CA LEU A 78 -15.89 11.71 -6.22
C LEU A 78 -16.02 11.84 -4.70
N SER A 79 -15.70 13.01 -4.14
CA SER A 79 -15.82 13.30 -2.70
C SER A 79 -17.27 13.28 -2.20
N ARG A 80 -18.26 13.55 -3.05
CA ARG A 80 -19.67 13.63 -2.65
C ARG A 80 -20.42 12.31 -2.72
N HIS A 81 -19.79 11.24 -3.24
CA HIS A 81 -20.49 9.99 -3.50
C HIS A 81 -19.75 8.76 -2.96
N GLY A 82 -20.54 7.83 -2.42
CA GLY A 82 -20.13 6.46 -2.12
C GLY A 82 -18.92 6.38 -1.20
N SER A 83 -17.80 5.88 -1.73
CA SER A 83 -16.59 5.66 -0.94
C SER A 83 -15.68 6.89 -0.84
N GLY A 84 -15.79 7.86 -1.75
CA GLY A 84 -15.03 9.10 -1.63
C GLY A 84 -15.55 9.98 -0.49
N GLN A 85 -16.85 9.94 -0.21
CA GLN A 85 -17.46 10.65 0.92
C GLN A 85 -16.92 10.15 2.27
N ALA A 86 -16.82 8.82 2.45
CA ALA A 86 -16.25 8.26 3.68
C ALA A 86 -14.80 8.71 3.92
N LEU A 87 -13.98 8.80 2.86
CA LEU A 87 -12.61 9.31 2.94
C LEU A 87 -12.54 10.79 3.31
N VAL A 88 -13.39 11.62 2.71
CA VAL A 88 -13.41 13.05 3.02
C VAL A 88 -13.92 13.28 4.43
N LEU A 89 -14.96 12.57 4.86
CA LEU A 89 -15.43 12.63 6.25
C LEU A 89 -14.35 12.17 7.23
N PHE A 90 -13.63 11.08 6.92
CA PHE A 90 -12.48 10.64 7.72
C PHE A 90 -11.42 11.74 7.84
N TRP A 91 -11.05 12.36 6.72
CA TRP A 91 -10.08 13.44 6.70
C TRP A 91 -10.54 14.68 7.48
N VAL A 92 -11.80 15.11 7.29
CA VAL A 92 -12.39 16.23 8.04
C VAL A 92 -12.42 15.92 9.53
N THR A 93 -12.80 14.70 9.94
CA THR A 93 -12.74 14.28 11.35
C THR A 93 -11.31 14.37 11.86
N GLY A 94 -10.31 13.88 11.11
CA GLY A 94 -8.91 14.01 11.48
C GLY A 94 -8.45 15.46 11.65
N VAL A 95 -8.85 16.35 10.73
CA VAL A 95 -8.57 17.80 10.83
C VAL A 95 -9.20 18.38 12.09
N VAL A 96 -10.50 18.18 12.30
CA VAL A 96 -11.24 18.72 13.45
C VAL A 96 -10.64 18.23 14.76
N VAL A 97 -10.49 16.92 14.93
CA VAL A 97 -9.92 16.33 16.15
C VAL A 97 -8.51 16.87 16.42
N THR A 98 -7.66 16.98 15.40
CA THR A 98 -6.29 17.51 15.56
C THR A 98 -6.25 18.99 15.92
N LEU A 99 -7.19 19.79 15.43
CA LEU A 99 -7.25 21.23 15.75
C LEU A 99 -7.81 21.47 17.15
N PHE A 100 -8.77 20.68 17.62
CA PHE A 100 -9.46 20.96 18.88
C PHE A 100 -9.04 20.06 20.05
N ALA A 101 -8.89 18.75 19.85
CA ALA A 101 -8.68 17.81 20.96
C ALA A 101 -7.39 18.04 21.77
N PRO A 102 -6.21 18.31 21.16
CA PRO A 102 -5.00 18.61 21.93
C PRO A 102 -5.11 19.86 22.83
N ARG A 103 -6.06 20.76 22.52
CA ARG A 103 -6.33 21.98 23.31
C ARG A 103 -7.40 21.73 24.37
N LEU A 104 -8.46 21.01 24.00
CA LEU A 104 -9.59 20.71 24.88
C LEU A 104 -9.18 19.83 26.06
N PHE A 105 -8.32 18.84 25.81
CA PHE A 105 -7.86 17.87 26.80
C PHE A 105 -6.42 18.13 27.27
N ALA A 106 -5.91 19.36 27.05
CA ALA A 106 -4.56 19.74 27.39
C ALA A 106 -4.28 19.50 28.89
N GLY A 107 -3.20 18.77 29.21
CA GLY A 107 -2.84 18.45 30.59
C GLY A 107 -3.73 17.42 31.30
N GLN A 108 -4.79 16.94 30.67
CA GLN A 108 -5.76 16.03 31.29
C GLN A 108 -5.58 14.57 30.88
N ILE A 109 -4.97 14.32 29.72
CA ILE A 109 -4.74 12.98 29.17
C ILE A 109 -3.26 12.79 28.98
N ASP A 110 -2.72 11.68 29.47
CA ASP A 110 -1.35 11.27 29.19
C ASP A 110 -1.24 10.57 27.83
N VAL A 111 -0.23 10.95 27.07
CA VAL A 111 0.06 10.40 25.74
C VAL A 111 1.53 10.02 25.64
N VAL A 112 1.85 9.15 24.68
CA VAL A 112 3.25 8.89 24.32
C VAL A 112 3.68 9.90 23.26
N PRO A 113 4.64 10.79 23.55
CA PRO A 113 5.11 11.77 22.58
C PRO A 113 5.71 11.11 21.32
N MET A 114 5.47 11.73 20.17
CA MET A 114 6.06 11.28 18.90
C MET A 114 7.56 11.57 18.82
N ALA A 115 8.02 12.64 19.47
CA ALA A 115 9.44 12.90 19.67
C ALA A 115 9.93 12.07 20.86
N VAL A 116 11.01 11.32 20.69
CA VAL A 116 11.55 10.44 21.75
C VAL A 116 12.02 11.30 22.92
N THR A 117 11.35 11.20 24.07
CA THR A 117 11.73 11.92 25.30
C THR A 117 12.44 11.01 26.32
N GLY A 118 12.29 9.69 26.23
CA GLY A 118 12.97 8.69 27.07
C GLY A 118 12.28 7.32 27.04
N PHE A 119 12.90 6.31 27.66
CA PHE A 119 12.34 4.95 27.74
C PHE A 119 11.06 4.95 28.57
N MET A 120 10.00 4.33 28.03
CA MET A 120 8.72 4.16 28.74
C MET A 120 8.11 5.48 29.31
N GLN A 121 8.35 6.62 28.66
CA GLN A 121 7.82 7.91 29.13
C GLN A 121 6.48 8.27 28.49
N THR A 122 5.58 8.79 29.32
CA THR A 122 4.39 9.52 28.90
C THR A 122 4.57 11.00 29.18
N ALA A 123 3.81 11.83 28.50
CA ALA A 123 3.73 13.26 28.78
C ALA A 123 2.26 13.71 28.71
N PRO A 124 1.90 14.77 29.46
CA PRO A 124 0.58 15.36 29.35
C PRO A 124 0.34 15.85 27.92
N LEU A 125 -0.88 15.62 27.43
CA LEU A 125 -1.31 16.05 26.11
C LEU A 125 -1.14 17.56 25.95
N SER A 126 -0.49 17.93 24.86
CA SER A 126 -0.24 19.33 24.48
C SER A 126 -0.15 19.44 22.97
N VAL A 127 -0.28 20.68 22.46
CA VAL A 127 -0.12 20.97 21.04
C VAL A 127 1.37 20.90 20.69
N THR A 128 1.71 20.13 19.66
CA THR A 128 3.09 19.95 19.19
C THR A 128 3.20 20.18 17.69
N LYS A 129 4.43 20.39 17.20
CA LYS A 129 4.71 20.45 15.74
C LYS A 129 4.33 19.15 15.03
N GLN A 130 4.31 18.03 15.73
CA GLN A 130 3.91 16.73 15.17
C GLN A 130 2.45 16.69 14.77
N ASN A 131 1.59 17.50 15.41
CA ASN A 131 0.20 17.64 14.97
C ASN A 131 0.11 18.17 13.53
N ILE A 132 0.95 19.14 13.19
CA ILE A 132 1.00 19.73 11.84
C ILE A 132 1.58 18.72 10.86
N SER A 133 2.71 18.10 11.19
CA SER A 133 3.37 17.13 10.31
C SER A 133 2.47 15.93 10.00
N GLN A 134 1.85 15.31 11.01
CA GLN A 134 0.98 14.14 10.82
C GLN A 134 -0.32 14.49 10.09
N LEU A 135 -0.88 15.68 10.34
CA LEU A 135 -2.02 16.17 9.56
C LEU A 135 -1.64 16.38 8.09
N ALA A 136 -0.45 16.91 7.80
CA ALA A 136 0.02 17.06 6.43
C ALA A 136 0.24 15.69 5.76
N TYR A 137 0.89 14.72 6.42
CA TYR A 137 1.07 13.36 5.87
C TYR A 137 -0.25 12.70 5.52
N ILE A 138 -1.22 12.69 6.45
CA ILE A 138 -2.51 12.05 6.18
C ILE A 138 -3.31 12.79 5.09
N THR A 139 -3.15 14.12 5.00
CA THR A 139 -3.73 14.91 3.92
C THR A 139 -3.14 14.47 2.57
N VAL A 140 -1.82 14.34 2.48
CA VAL A 140 -1.18 13.82 1.25
C VAL A 140 -1.70 12.43 0.91
N SER A 141 -1.76 11.51 1.87
CA SER A 141 -2.25 10.14 1.66
C SER A 141 -3.71 10.10 1.19
N VAL A 142 -4.61 10.88 1.81
CA VAL A 142 -6.03 10.94 1.40
C VAL A 142 -6.19 11.54 0.01
N PHE A 143 -5.58 12.69 -0.27
CA PHE A 143 -5.70 13.34 -1.58
C PHE A 143 -5.00 12.54 -2.69
N ALA A 144 -3.93 11.81 -2.36
CA ALA A 144 -3.27 10.91 -3.29
C ALA A 144 -4.21 9.80 -3.78
N ILE A 145 -5.16 9.31 -2.95
CA ILE A 145 -6.19 8.36 -3.40
C ILE A 145 -6.98 8.93 -4.58
N PHE A 146 -7.45 10.17 -4.49
CA PHE A 146 -8.20 10.82 -5.56
C PHE A 146 -7.33 11.07 -6.80
N ALA A 147 -6.08 11.49 -6.60
CA ALA A 147 -5.14 11.75 -7.68
C ALA A 147 -4.78 10.47 -8.45
N PHE A 148 -4.48 9.38 -7.75
CA PHE A 148 -4.28 8.07 -8.35
C PHE A 148 -5.56 7.55 -9.01
N ALA A 149 -6.72 7.72 -8.38
CA ALA A 149 -8.00 7.34 -9.00
C ALA A 149 -8.21 8.03 -10.34
N ARG A 150 -7.89 9.32 -10.44
CA ARG A 150 -7.95 10.06 -11.71
C ARG A 150 -6.93 9.55 -12.73
N SER A 151 -5.69 9.35 -12.30
CA SER A 151 -4.59 8.94 -13.19
C SER A 151 -4.83 7.53 -13.78
N PHE A 152 -5.29 6.59 -12.97
CA PHE A 152 -5.52 5.20 -13.38
C PHE A 152 -6.87 4.95 -14.08
N ARG A 153 -7.63 6.01 -14.40
CA ARG A 153 -8.75 5.93 -15.37
C ARG A 153 -8.29 5.71 -16.81
N ASN A 154 -7.00 5.91 -17.09
CA ASN A 154 -6.41 5.51 -18.35
C ASN A 154 -5.89 4.07 -18.24
N GLU A 155 -6.42 3.14 -19.05
CA GLU A 155 -6.00 1.74 -19.07
C GLU A 155 -4.50 1.57 -19.33
N ALA A 156 -3.88 2.46 -20.12
CA ALA A 156 -2.44 2.44 -20.36
C ALA A 156 -1.63 2.59 -19.06
N ASN A 157 -2.16 3.29 -18.06
CA ASN A 157 -1.49 3.47 -16.78
C ASN A 157 -1.51 2.20 -15.94
N LEU A 158 -2.43 1.24 -16.16
CA LEU A 158 -2.37 -0.06 -15.47
C LEU A 158 -1.07 -0.81 -15.79
N TRP A 159 -0.54 -0.66 -17.00
CA TRP A 159 0.79 -1.18 -17.34
C TRP A 159 1.93 -0.44 -16.65
N VAL A 160 1.76 0.85 -16.38
CA VAL A 160 2.70 1.63 -15.56
C VAL A 160 2.69 1.15 -14.12
N LEU A 161 1.53 0.76 -13.56
CA LEU A 161 1.47 0.13 -12.22
C LEU A 161 2.29 -1.17 -12.20
N ILE A 162 2.02 -2.10 -13.13
CA ILE A 162 2.70 -3.41 -13.11
C ILE A 162 4.21 -3.25 -13.29
N ARG A 163 4.63 -2.48 -14.30
CA ARG A 163 6.06 -2.27 -14.58
C ARG A 163 6.73 -1.39 -13.53
N GLY A 164 5.99 -0.46 -12.94
CA GLY A 164 6.44 0.39 -11.83
C GLY A 164 6.72 -0.43 -10.58
N VAL A 165 5.84 -1.35 -10.20
CA VAL A 165 6.09 -2.30 -9.09
C VAL A 165 7.32 -3.17 -9.38
N MET A 166 7.51 -3.63 -10.63
CA MET A 166 8.74 -4.32 -11.02
C MET A 166 9.99 -3.43 -10.89
N LEU A 167 9.91 -2.16 -11.31
CA LEU A 167 11.00 -1.19 -11.18
C LEU A 167 11.36 -0.95 -9.71
N ALA A 168 10.36 -0.69 -8.87
CA ALA A 168 10.54 -0.54 -7.43
C ALA A 168 11.22 -1.78 -6.84
N GLY A 169 10.77 -2.98 -7.22
CA GLY A 169 11.37 -4.24 -6.78
C GLY A 169 12.83 -4.38 -7.18
N VAL A 170 13.19 -4.03 -8.42
CA VAL A 170 14.58 -4.04 -8.88
C VAL A 170 15.43 -3.06 -8.07
N ILE A 171 14.96 -1.83 -7.86
CA ILE A 171 15.70 -0.82 -7.09
C ILE A 171 15.85 -1.26 -5.62
N THR A 172 14.82 -1.84 -5.00
CA THR A 172 14.91 -2.42 -3.65
C THR A 172 15.96 -3.53 -3.57
N ILE A 173 16.01 -4.43 -4.56
CA ILE A 173 17.01 -5.49 -4.62
C ILE A 173 18.42 -4.91 -4.77
N VAL A 174 18.60 -3.99 -5.72
CA VAL A 174 19.91 -3.37 -5.98
C VAL A 174 20.42 -2.62 -4.75
N THR A 175 19.57 -1.79 -4.12
CA THR A 175 19.95 -1.04 -2.90
C THR A 175 20.25 -1.96 -1.73
N GLY A 176 19.48 -3.04 -1.54
CA GLY A 176 19.76 -4.05 -0.51
C GLY A 176 21.06 -4.81 -0.76
N LEU A 177 21.34 -5.21 -2.01
CA LEU A 177 22.60 -5.86 -2.38
C LEU A 177 23.80 -4.93 -2.20
N LEU A 178 23.67 -3.64 -2.55
CA LEU A 178 24.72 -2.65 -2.31
C LEU A 178 24.99 -2.46 -0.82
N ASP A 179 23.95 -2.38 0.01
CA ASP A 179 24.09 -2.25 1.47
C ASP A 179 24.69 -3.51 2.12
N PHE A 180 24.37 -4.69 1.59
CA PHE A 180 25.01 -5.94 2.00
C PHE A 180 26.49 -5.98 1.59
N ALA A 181 26.79 -5.65 0.33
CA ALA A 181 28.16 -5.62 -0.22
C ALA A 181 29.03 -4.56 0.47
N ALA A 182 28.45 -3.47 0.96
CA ALA A 182 29.14 -2.45 1.74
C ALA A 182 29.76 -2.97 3.05
N THR A 183 29.38 -4.18 3.50
CA THR A 183 30.02 -4.87 4.63
C THR A 183 31.41 -5.39 4.29
N TYR A 184 31.67 -5.67 3.01
CA TYR A 184 32.90 -6.32 2.54
C TYR A 184 33.76 -5.41 1.65
N VAL A 185 33.16 -4.37 1.07
CA VAL A 185 33.80 -3.44 0.11
C VAL A 185 33.44 -2.01 0.52
N PRO A 186 34.34 -1.00 0.36
CA PRO A 186 34.08 0.39 0.75
C PRO A 186 33.07 1.11 -0.16
N LEU A 187 31.82 0.63 -0.19
CA LEU A 187 30.70 1.19 -0.94
C LEU A 187 29.84 2.16 -0.11
N ALA A 188 30.15 2.34 1.18
CA ALA A 188 29.42 3.25 2.07
C ALA A 188 29.28 4.67 1.50
N PRO A 189 30.33 5.32 0.93
CA PRO A 189 30.20 6.67 0.39
C PRO A 189 29.16 6.80 -0.74
N LEU A 190 28.90 5.72 -1.49
CA LEU A 190 27.88 5.73 -2.56
C LEU A 190 26.46 5.71 -1.96
N LEU A 191 26.24 4.95 -0.90
CA LEU A 191 24.96 4.87 -0.20
C LEU A 191 24.68 6.13 0.62
N ASP A 192 25.73 6.69 1.23
CA ASP A 192 25.63 7.90 2.07
C ASP A 192 25.15 9.13 1.29
N MET A 193 25.44 9.20 -0.01
CA MET A 193 24.88 10.25 -0.90
C MET A 193 23.34 10.28 -0.91
N PHE A 194 22.69 9.15 -0.63
CA PHE A 194 21.24 9.02 -0.57
C PHE A 194 20.70 8.99 0.87
N ARG A 195 21.55 8.81 1.88
CA ARG A 195 21.16 8.78 3.31
C ARG A 195 21.24 10.19 3.92
N THR A 196 20.36 11.07 3.44
CA THR A 196 20.36 12.49 3.85
C THR A 196 19.44 12.82 5.03
N ALA A 197 18.77 11.82 5.61
CA ALA A 197 17.91 12.00 6.79
C ALA A 197 18.74 12.29 8.06
N GLN A 198 18.35 13.34 8.81
CA GLN A 198 19.02 13.77 10.05
C GLN A 198 18.53 13.05 11.31
N TYR A 199 17.57 12.12 11.21
CA TYR A 199 17.20 11.26 12.35
C TYR A 199 18.21 10.12 12.47
N ALA A 200 18.44 9.62 13.70
CA ALA A 200 19.36 8.52 13.96
C ALA A 200 19.04 7.33 13.04
N ILE A 201 19.88 7.12 12.02
CA ILE A 201 19.82 5.94 11.17
C ILE A 201 20.33 4.80 12.03
N LEU A 202 19.48 3.81 12.32
CA LEU A 202 19.90 2.60 13.03
C LEU A 202 20.58 1.64 12.05
N ASP A 203 21.64 2.10 11.40
CA ASP A 203 22.45 1.32 10.45
C ASP A 203 23.44 0.37 11.14
N SER A 204 23.69 0.57 12.44
CA SER A 204 24.69 -0.12 13.23
C SER A 204 24.14 -1.15 14.22
N VAL A 205 22.88 -1.61 14.07
CA VAL A 205 22.37 -2.71 14.92
C VAL A 205 22.83 -4.05 14.34
N THR A 206 24.05 -4.43 14.70
CA THR A 206 24.56 -5.80 14.51
C THR A 206 23.78 -6.75 15.40
N LEU A 207 23.38 -7.89 14.86
CA LEU A 207 22.81 -8.98 15.66
C LEU A 207 23.87 -9.53 16.62
N ALA A 208 23.46 -10.27 17.67
CA ALA A 208 24.35 -10.81 18.69
C ALA A 208 25.45 -11.76 18.14
N ASP A 209 25.31 -12.22 16.90
CA ASP A 209 26.27 -13.05 16.15
C ASP A 209 27.18 -12.23 15.20
N GLY A 210 27.12 -10.90 15.24
CA GLY A 210 27.91 -10.01 14.38
C GLY A 210 27.36 -9.81 12.96
N ALA A 211 26.21 -10.41 12.60
CA ALA A 211 25.62 -10.25 11.28
C ALA A 211 24.95 -8.87 11.11
N LYS A 212 25.25 -8.17 10.00
CA LYS A 212 24.59 -6.91 9.62
C LYS A 212 23.20 -7.17 9.06
N ARG A 213 22.21 -6.41 9.53
CA ARG A 213 20.84 -6.42 9.00
C ARG A 213 20.77 -5.57 7.74
N VAL A 214 20.24 -6.12 6.64
CA VAL A 214 20.13 -5.35 5.39
C VAL A 214 19.05 -4.29 5.52
N THR A 215 19.43 -3.04 5.27
CA THR A 215 18.57 -1.85 5.34
C THR A 215 18.40 -1.18 3.97
N GLY A 216 19.35 -1.38 3.04
CA GLY A 216 19.34 -0.69 1.76
C GLY A 216 19.42 0.84 1.95
N LEU A 217 18.46 1.55 1.34
CA LEU A 217 18.26 3.01 1.51
C LEU A 217 17.02 3.33 2.37
N MET A 218 16.72 2.47 3.33
CA MET A 218 15.68 2.69 4.33
C MET A 218 16.31 3.11 5.66
N PRO A 219 15.57 3.82 6.54
CA PRO A 219 16.10 4.24 7.84
C PRO A 219 16.40 3.07 8.77
N GLU A 220 15.70 1.93 8.60
CA GLU A 220 15.88 0.73 9.41
C GLU A 220 15.60 -0.56 8.62
N ALA A 221 16.15 -1.68 9.08
CA ALA A 221 15.89 -3.01 8.52
C ALA A 221 14.40 -3.42 8.61
N SER A 222 13.69 -2.95 9.64
CA SER A 222 12.24 -3.15 9.82
C SER A 222 11.43 -2.55 8.65
N SER A 223 11.75 -1.30 8.28
CA SER A 223 11.16 -0.58 7.15
C SER A 223 11.55 -1.17 5.79
N PHE A 224 12.80 -1.62 5.63
CA PHE A 224 13.24 -2.33 4.43
C PHE A 224 12.51 -3.66 4.23
N GLY A 225 12.35 -4.44 5.29
CA GLY A 225 11.53 -5.66 5.28
C GLY A 225 10.07 -5.36 4.95
N GLY A 226 9.49 -4.30 5.55
CA GLY A 226 8.13 -3.86 5.26
C GLY A 226 7.90 -3.50 3.78
N LEU A 227 8.82 -2.74 3.17
CA LEU A 227 8.76 -2.44 1.73
C LEU A 227 8.91 -3.70 0.88
N SER A 228 9.89 -4.54 1.20
CA SER A 228 10.17 -5.78 0.47
C SER A 228 8.95 -6.71 0.47
N LEU A 229 8.30 -6.88 1.62
CA LEU A 229 7.05 -7.64 1.75
C LEU A 229 5.91 -7.02 0.93
N THR A 230 5.76 -5.70 0.98
CA THR A 230 4.69 -4.98 0.26
C THR A 230 4.83 -5.18 -1.25
N LEU A 231 6.04 -4.99 -1.78
CA LEU A 231 6.35 -5.19 -3.20
C LEU A 231 6.24 -6.67 -3.60
N LEU A 232 6.72 -7.59 -2.76
CA LEU A 232 6.64 -9.04 -2.98
C LEU A 232 5.17 -9.49 -3.10
N SER A 233 4.34 -9.12 -2.13
CA SER A 233 2.91 -9.41 -2.09
C SER A 233 2.18 -8.83 -3.30
N LEU A 234 2.42 -7.55 -3.59
CA LEU A 234 1.78 -6.86 -4.72
C LEU A 234 2.18 -7.48 -6.06
N LEU A 235 3.47 -7.70 -6.31
CA LEU A 235 3.98 -8.28 -7.54
C LEU A 235 3.51 -9.73 -7.74
N TRP A 236 3.44 -10.52 -6.66
CA TRP A 236 2.98 -11.91 -6.70
C TRP A 236 1.60 -12.00 -7.31
N PHE A 237 0.65 -11.20 -6.82
CA PHE A 237 -0.72 -11.25 -7.33
C PHE A 237 -0.87 -10.53 -8.68
N LEU A 238 -0.10 -9.46 -8.94
CA LEU A 238 -0.11 -8.71 -10.21
C LEU A 238 0.41 -9.53 -11.39
N ARG A 239 1.22 -10.57 -11.18
CA ARG A 239 1.75 -11.42 -12.27
C ARG A 239 0.66 -11.97 -13.20
N ARG A 240 -0.55 -12.13 -12.67
CA ARG A 240 -1.72 -12.61 -13.44
C ARG A 240 -2.21 -11.64 -14.50
N ALA A 241 -2.03 -10.35 -14.26
CA ALA A 241 -2.37 -9.32 -15.22
C ALA A 241 -1.35 -9.26 -16.38
N MET A 242 -0.20 -9.93 -16.25
CA MET A 242 0.84 -9.93 -17.28
C MET A 242 0.48 -10.90 -18.41
N THR A 243 0.48 -10.40 -19.64
CA THR A 243 0.16 -11.19 -20.83
C THR A 243 1.38 -11.87 -21.46
N SER A 244 2.59 -11.32 -21.25
CA SER A 244 3.83 -11.84 -21.84
C SER A 244 4.56 -12.81 -20.91
N ALA A 245 4.92 -13.99 -21.43
CA ALA A 245 5.74 -14.97 -20.70
C ALA A 245 7.12 -14.43 -20.29
N ARG A 246 7.71 -13.54 -21.10
CA ARG A 246 8.97 -12.87 -20.78
C ARG A 246 8.82 -11.94 -19.57
N MET A 247 7.69 -11.24 -19.48
CA MET A 247 7.39 -10.35 -18.36
C MET A 247 7.17 -11.13 -17.07
N VAL A 248 6.41 -12.24 -17.13
CA VAL A 248 6.23 -13.15 -15.99
C VAL A 248 7.56 -13.73 -15.51
N ARG A 249 8.44 -14.15 -16.42
CA ARG A 249 9.78 -14.66 -16.05
C ARG A 249 10.60 -13.61 -15.31
N ARG A 250 10.61 -12.36 -15.81
CA ARG A 250 11.29 -11.24 -15.14
C ARG A 250 10.67 -10.97 -13.76
N ALA A 251 9.34 -10.99 -13.65
CA ALA A 251 8.66 -10.82 -12.38
C ALA A 251 9.03 -11.92 -11.37
N ASN A 252 9.15 -13.18 -11.81
CA ASN A 252 9.56 -14.28 -10.93
C ASN A 252 11.00 -14.12 -10.40
N VAL A 253 11.94 -13.62 -11.22
CA VAL A 253 13.29 -13.29 -10.76
C VAL A 253 13.26 -12.18 -9.70
N ILE A 254 12.46 -11.14 -9.93
CA ILE A 254 12.28 -10.04 -8.97
C ILE A 254 11.62 -10.55 -7.68
N LEU A 255 10.62 -11.44 -7.76
CA LEU A 255 10.00 -12.05 -6.59
C LEU A 255 11.01 -12.83 -5.75
N ALA A 256 11.87 -13.64 -6.38
CA ALA A 256 12.92 -14.37 -5.69
C ALA A 256 13.92 -13.41 -5.01
N GLY A 257 14.34 -12.35 -5.71
CA GLY A 257 15.21 -11.32 -5.14
C GLY A 257 14.58 -10.58 -3.96
N LEU A 258 13.29 -10.20 -4.05
CA LEU A 258 12.57 -9.55 -2.95
C LEU A 258 12.38 -10.48 -1.74
N ALA A 259 12.12 -11.77 -1.97
CA ALA A 259 12.03 -12.75 -0.90
C ALA A 259 13.38 -12.92 -0.18
N LEU A 260 14.48 -12.96 -0.94
CA LEU A 260 15.83 -12.98 -0.38
C LEU A 260 16.14 -11.72 0.43
N MET A 261 15.86 -10.52 -0.12
CA MET A 261 16.05 -9.26 0.59
C MET A 261 15.22 -9.17 1.87
N LEU A 262 13.98 -9.67 1.85
CA LEU A 262 13.13 -9.75 3.02
C LEU A 262 13.73 -10.67 4.10
N ALA A 263 14.26 -11.83 3.71
CA ALA A 263 14.94 -12.72 4.63
C ALA A 263 16.20 -12.08 5.24
N LEU A 264 17.01 -11.39 4.42
CA LEU A 264 18.23 -10.69 4.86
C LEU A 264 17.95 -9.45 5.72
N SER A 265 16.74 -8.86 5.64
CA SER A 265 16.32 -7.77 6.53
C SER A 265 16.18 -8.18 7.99
N THR A 266 16.09 -9.51 8.26
CA THR A 266 15.95 -10.09 9.60
C THR A 266 14.88 -9.36 10.46
N SER A 267 13.78 -8.97 9.83
CA SER A 267 12.69 -8.24 10.47
C SER A 267 11.65 -9.21 11.02
N SER A 268 11.45 -9.22 12.35
CA SER A 268 10.46 -10.10 13.01
C SER A 268 9.05 -9.92 12.44
N ALA A 269 8.63 -8.68 12.19
CA ALA A 269 7.34 -8.41 11.55
C ALA A 269 7.32 -8.84 10.07
N GLY A 270 8.47 -8.81 9.39
CA GLY A 270 8.62 -9.32 8.03
C GLY A 270 8.30 -10.82 7.92
N TYR A 271 8.76 -11.64 8.86
CA TYR A 271 8.47 -13.08 8.87
C TYR A 271 6.98 -13.39 9.12
N VAL A 272 6.33 -12.67 10.04
CA VAL A 272 4.87 -12.76 10.20
C VAL A 272 4.18 -12.40 8.89
N GLY A 273 4.65 -11.34 8.22
CA GLY A 273 4.19 -10.95 6.89
C GLY A 273 4.33 -12.04 5.83
N ILE A 274 5.43 -12.81 5.82
CA ILE A 274 5.61 -13.97 4.93
C ILE A 274 4.57 -15.04 5.23
N ALA A 275 4.36 -15.38 6.50
CA ALA A 275 3.37 -16.38 6.90
C ALA A 275 1.96 -15.97 6.42
N VAL A 276 1.58 -14.70 6.61
CA VAL A 276 0.31 -14.16 6.11
C VAL A 276 0.27 -14.18 4.58
N LEU A 277 1.36 -13.83 3.89
CA LEU A 277 1.43 -13.91 2.43
C LEU A 277 1.18 -15.34 1.94
N LEU A 278 1.85 -16.35 2.51
CA LEU A 278 1.66 -17.75 2.15
C LEU A 278 0.22 -18.21 2.42
N ALA A 279 -0.37 -17.82 3.55
CA ALA A 279 -1.77 -18.10 3.86
C ALA A 279 -2.71 -17.45 2.82
N MET A 280 -2.46 -16.20 2.45
CA MET A 280 -3.24 -15.51 1.42
C MET A 280 -3.10 -16.18 0.05
N ILE A 281 -1.90 -16.68 -0.31
CA ILE A 281 -1.68 -17.45 -1.54
C ILE A 281 -2.50 -18.75 -1.51
N GLY A 282 -2.49 -19.48 -0.40
CA GLY A 282 -3.27 -20.70 -0.22
C GLY A 282 -4.79 -20.46 -0.31
N LEU A 283 -5.29 -19.43 0.38
CA LEU A 283 -6.70 -19.02 0.30
C LEU A 283 -7.10 -18.62 -1.12
N GLU A 284 -6.21 -17.93 -1.80
CA GLU A 284 -6.43 -17.48 -3.16
C GLU A 284 -6.48 -18.67 -4.14
N TRP A 285 -5.60 -19.66 -3.97
CA TRP A 285 -5.68 -20.92 -4.71
C TRP A 285 -6.97 -21.69 -4.41
N ALA A 286 -7.38 -21.79 -3.15
CA ALA A 286 -8.63 -22.43 -2.76
C ALA A 286 -9.85 -21.72 -3.40
N ALA A 287 -9.87 -20.39 -3.40
CA ALA A 287 -10.92 -19.60 -4.02
C ALA A 287 -11.00 -19.78 -5.55
N ARG A 288 -9.87 -20.06 -6.21
CA ARG A 288 -9.82 -20.39 -7.65
C ARG A 288 -10.23 -21.84 -7.96
N ALA A 289 -9.86 -22.78 -7.09
CA ALA A 289 -10.18 -24.19 -7.25
C ALA A 289 -11.67 -24.45 -6.99
N GLY A 290 -12.22 -23.82 -5.94
CA GLY A 290 -13.66 -23.76 -5.72
C GLY A 290 -14.34 -22.93 -6.81
N ARG A 291 -15.59 -23.24 -7.17
CA ARG A 291 -16.38 -22.47 -8.16
C ARG A 291 -16.77 -21.05 -7.69
N PHE A 292 -16.07 -20.48 -6.71
CA PHE A 292 -16.36 -19.18 -6.10
C PHE A 292 -16.03 -17.99 -7.01
N GLN A 293 -15.24 -18.19 -8.07
CA GLN A 293 -14.92 -17.14 -9.05
C GLN A 293 -15.18 -17.63 -10.49
N SER A 294 -16.27 -17.15 -11.09
CA SER A 294 -16.79 -17.60 -12.42
C SER A 294 -15.98 -17.19 -13.65
N ALA A 295 -14.86 -16.46 -13.54
CA ALA A 295 -14.13 -16.00 -14.72
C ALA A 295 -13.19 -17.09 -15.30
N ARG A 296 -13.20 -17.28 -16.63
CA ARG A 296 -12.36 -18.25 -17.35
C ARG A 296 -10.83 -18.00 -17.19
N LEU A 297 -10.40 -16.79 -16.82
CA LEU A 297 -8.99 -16.51 -16.48
C LEU A 297 -8.55 -17.12 -15.14
N THR A 298 -9.50 -17.43 -14.26
CA THR A 298 -9.24 -17.79 -12.85
C THR A 298 -8.60 -19.17 -12.68
N ARG A 299 -8.76 -20.09 -13.65
CA ARG A 299 -8.19 -21.45 -13.58
C ARG A 299 -6.84 -21.61 -14.29
N ARG A 300 -6.39 -20.62 -15.06
CA ARG A 300 -5.13 -20.72 -15.80
C ARG A 300 -3.95 -20.74 -14.83
N GLY A 301 -3.08 -21.73 -14.98
CA GLY A 301 -1.80 -21.79 -14.28
C GLY A 301 -1.83 -22.37 -12.86
N ILE A 302 -2.99 -22.61 -12.23
CA ILE A 302 -3.04 -23.12 -10.84
C ILE A 302 -2.31 -24.45 -10.67
N ARG A 303 -2.45 -25.38 -11.62
CA ARG A 303 -1.70 -26.65 -11.62
C ARG A 303 -0.19 -26.41 -11.68
N ARG A 304 0.26 -25.46 -12.50
CA ARG A 304 1.70 -25.13 -12.61
C ARG A 304 2.20 -24.46 -11.34
N GLU A 305 1.43 -23.55 -10.74
CA GLU A 305 1.76 -22.90 -9.48
C GLU A 305 1.87 -23.92 -8.33
N ILE A 306 0.91 -24.85 -8.22
CA ILE A 306 0.94 -25.93 -7.23
C ILE A 306 2.14 -26.85 -7.47
N ILE A 307 2.40 -27.27 -8.71
CA ILE A 307 3.57 -28.11 -9.03
C ILE A 307 4.87 -27.38 -8.67
N MET A 308 5.01 -26.10 -9.03
CA MET A 308 6.21 -25.33 -8.67
C MET A 308 6.35 -25.15 -7.16
N ALA A 309 5.25 -24.98 -6.43
CA ALA A 309 5.27 -24.89 -4.98
C ALA A 309 5.65 -26.22 -4.32
N LEU A 310 5.08 -27.34 -4.79
CA LEU A 310 5.46 -28.68 -4.34
C LEU A 310 6.91 -29.02 -4.69
N ALA A 311 7.38 -28.63 -5.88
CA ALA A 311 8.77 -28.80 -6.28
C ALA A 311 9.72 -27.95 -5.42
N ALA A 312 9.34 -26.70 -5.11
CA ALA A 312 10.11 -25.84 -4.20
C ALA A 312 10.13 -26.39 -2.77
N LEU A 313 8.99 -26.89 -2.27
CA LEU A 313 8.90 -27.55 -0.97
C LEU A 313 9.71 -28.85 -0.93
N GLY A 314 9.66 -29.65 -1.99
CA GLY A 314 10.44 -30.88 -2.13
C GLY A 314 11.95 -30.60 -2.23
N ALA A 315 12.35 -29.56 -2.97
CA ALA A 315 13.74 -29.11 -3.02
C ALA A 315 14.21 -28.58 -1.67
N LEU A 316 13.39 -27.78 -0.98
CA LEU A 316 13.67 -27.33 0.37
C LEU A 316 13.81 -28.52 1.32
N ALA A 317 12.85 -29.45 1.33
CA ALA A 317 12.91 -30.66 2.14
C ALA A 317 14.16 -31.49 1.83
N GLY A 318 14.52 -31.65 0.55
CA GLY A 318 15.74 -32.32 0.13
C GLY A 318 17.00 -31.66 0.71
N VAL A 319 17.12 -30.33 0.59
CA VAL A 319 18.24 -29.57 1.20
C VAL A 319 18.28 -29.72 2.72
N LEU A 320 17.11 -29.67 3.38
CA LEU A 320 17.01 -29.83 4.83
C LEU A 320 17.36 -31.24 5.29
N MET A 321 17.05 -32.27 4.50
CA MET A 321 17.44 -33.64 4.79
C MET A 321 18.94 -33.87 4.56
N THR A 322 19.56 -33.19 3.58
CA THR A 322 21.01 -33.32 3.32
C THR A 322 21.86 -32.45 4.23
N THR A 323 21.31 -31.37 4.79
CA THR A 323 22.07 -30.42 5.59
C THR A 323 21.20 -29.83 6.71
N PRO A 324 20.84 -30.64 7.72
CA PRO A 324 19.92 -30.23 8.78
C PRO A 324 20.45 -29.04 9.60
N GLN A 325 21.79 -28.86 9.67
CA GLN A 325 22.41 -27.72 10.38
C GLN A 325 22.07 -26.35 9.78
N LEU A 326 21.53 -26.29 8.56
CA LEU A 326 21.04 -25.03 7.97
C LEU A 326 19.80 -24.48 8.70
N LEU A 327 19.09 -25.32 9.44
CA LEU A 327 17.95 -24.90 10.25
C LEU A 327 18.36 -24.33 11.59
N ASP A 328 19.52 -24.70 12.13
CA ASP A 328 19.91 -24.29 13.48
C ASP A 328 19.96 -22.76 13.63
N PRO A 329 20.54 -21.99 12.68
CA PRO A 329 20.46 -20.53 12.71
C PRO A 329 19.02 -20.05 12.56
N VAL A 330 18.22 -20.64 11.68
CA VAL A 330 16.83 -20.20 11.45
C VAL A 330 15.95 -20.44 12.68
N ILE A 331 16.08 -21.59 13.32
CA ILE A 331 15.36 -21.98 14.55
C ILE A 331 15.83 -21.13 15.72
N ALA A 332 17.14 -20.95 15.90
CA ALA A 332 17.69 -20.05 16.92
C ALA A 332 17.17 -18.62 16.75
N ARG A 333 17.09 -18.14 15.50
CA ARG A 333 16.53 -16.82 15.17
C ARG A 333 15.04 -16.72 15.39
N LEU A 334 14.26 -17.74 15.02
CA LEU A 334 12.83 -17.79 15.32
C LEU A 334 12.60 -17.81 16.83
N ASN A 335 13.41 -18.56 17.59
CA ASN A 335 13.30 -18.61 19.04
C ASN A 335 13.66 -17.28 19.70
N GLU A 336 14.77 -16.66 19.30
CA GLU A 336 15.20 -15.33 19.77
C GLU A 336 14.15 -14.25 19.43
N MET A 337 13.59 -14.27 18.22
CA MET A 337 12.66 -13.23 17.77
C MET A 337 11.21 -13.42 18.23
N VAL A 338 10.76 -14.66 18.49
CA VAL A 338 9.35 -14.96 18.83
C VAL A 338 9.19 -15.23 20.33
N PHE A 339 10.07 -16.04 20.93
CA PHE A 339 9.92 -16.48 22.33
C PHE A 339 10.73 -15.63 23.31
N THR A 340 11.94 -15.19 22.95
CA THR A 340 12.76 -14.34 23.83
C THR A 340 12.41 -12.86 23.72
N LYS A 341 11.90 -12.43 22.56
CA LYS A 341 11.59 -11.01 22.30
C LYS A 341 10.39 -10.51 23.09
N THR A 342 9.45 -11.37 23.49
CA THR A 342 8.29 -10.99 24.31
C THR A 342 8.69 -10.45 25.69
N ASP A 343 9.86 -10.82 26.19
CA ASP A 343 10.39 -10.32 27.47
C ASP A 343 11.37 -9.15 27.29
N SER A 344 11.61 -8.71 26.04
CA SER A 344 12.55 -7.63 25.77
C SER A 344 12.00 -6.26 26.19
N LEU A 345 12.89 -5.39 26.67
CA LEU A 345 12.55 -4.01 27.03
C LEU A 345 11.88 -3.24 25.87
N SER A 346 12.28 -3.50 24.63
CA SER A 346 11.64 -2.89 23.44
C SER A 346 10.22 -3.39 23.20
N TYR A 347 9.90 -4.64 23.54
CA TYR A 347 8.54 -5.16 23.43
C TYR A 347 7.61 -4.55 24.50
N LEU A 348 8.09 -4.44 25.75
CA LEU A 348 7.36 -3.79 26.83
C LEU A 348 7.05 -2.33 26.49
N GLU A 349 8.04 -1.61 25.97
CA GLU A 349 7.89 -0.22 25.53
C GLU A 349 6.83 -0.07 24.42
N ARG A 350 6.90 -0.89 23.36
CA ARG A 350 5.94 -0.86 22.26
C ARG A 350 4.52 -1.25 22.69
N SER A 351 4.42 -2.17 23.65
CA SER A 351 3.15 -2.59 24.25
C SER A 351 2.55 -1.46 25.08
N MET A 352 3.37 -0.77 25.88
CA MET A 352 2.97 0.44 26.61
C MET A 352 2.51 1.55 25.66
N TRP A 353 3.25 1.81 24.57
CA TRP A 353 2.83 2.82 23.58
C TRP A 353 1.46 2.51 22.99
N THR A 354 1.23 1.25 22.64
CA THR A 354 -0.05 0.80 22.08
C THR A 354 -1.19 0.94 23.09
N ARG A 355 -0.96 0.52 24.34
CA ARG A 355 -1.94 0.62 25.43
C ARG A 355 -2.29 2.08 25.73
N THR A 356 -1.28 2.92 25.94
CA THR A 356 -1.45 4.34 26.25
C THR A 356 -2.18 5.07 25.13
N SER A 357 -1.83 4.80 23.86
CA SER A 357 -2.53 5.40 22.72
C SER A 357 -4.01 4.99 22.65
N PHE A 358 -4.33 3.74 23.01
CA PHE A 358 -5.70 3.25 23.04
C PHE A 358 -6.48 3.87 24.22
N GLU A 359 -5.88 3.89 25.41
CA GLU A 359 -6.44 4.52 26.61
C GLU A 359 -6.68 6.01 26.39
N ALA A 360 -5.75 6.74 25.75
CA ALA A 360 -5.94 8.15 25.38
C ALA A 360 -7.17 8.36 24.48
N GLY A 361 -7.43 7.44 23.55
CA GLY A 361 -8.65 7.44 22.74
C GLY A 361 -9.92 7.27 23.59
N LEU A 362 -9.89 6.41 24.61
CA LEU A 362 -11.02 6.22 25.52
C LEU A 362 -11.21 7.41 26.47
N SER A 363 -10.13 7.91 27.05
CA SER A 363 -10.12 9.06 27.97
C SER A 363 -10.55 10.37 27.30
N SER A 364 -10.45 10.45 25.97
CA SER A 364 -11.01 11.56 25.16
C SER A 364 -12.47 11.32 24.74
N TYR A 365 -13.23 10.51 25.50
CA TYR A 365 -14.61 10.14 25.19
C TYR A 365 -14.79 9.55 23.78
N MET A 366 -13.79 8.78 23.32
CA MET A 366 -13.74 8.20 21.97
C MET A 366 -13.69 9.23 20.83
N ILE A 367 -13.39 10.51 21.11
CA ILE A 367 -13.20 11.57 20.11
C ILE A 367 -11.81 11.46 19.47
N GLY A 368 -10.82 10.98 20.24
CA GLY A 368 -9.41 10.95 19.87
C GLY A 368 -8.65 12.18 20.36
N VAL A 369 -7.33 12.05 20.46
CA VAL A 369 -6.44 13.09 21.00
C VAL A 369 -5.73 13.94 19.94
N GLY A 370 -6.04 13.72 18.66
CA GLY A 370 -5.43 14.43 17.53
C GLY A 370 -4.30 13.64 16.85
N LEU A 371 -4.17 13.83 15.54
CA LEU A 371 -3.09 13.23 14.74
C LEU A 371 -1.75 13.71 15.27
N GLY A 372 -0.80 12.81 15.49
CA GLY A 372 0.54 13.14 15.98
C GLY A 372 0.64 13.53 17.46
N SER A 373 -0.46 13.48 18.22
CA SER A 373 -0.44 13.69 19.67
C SER A 373 0.04 12.46 20.43
N THR A 374 -0.21 11.26 19.91
CA THR A 374 0.17 10.00 20.54
C THR A 374 0.86 9.07 19.56
N ARG A 375 1.86 8.33 20.05
CA ARG A 375 2.56 7.26 19.34
C ARG A 375 2.02 5.91 19.78
N ALA A 376 1.90 4.96 18.85
CA ALA A 376 1.59 3.55 19.16
C ALA A 376 2.63 2.60 18.54
N SER A 377 2.43 1.29 18.69
CA SER A 377 3.07 0.25 17.86
C SER A 377 2.04 -0.70 17.29
N ASN A 378 0.90 -0.14 16.92
CA ASN A 378 -0.19 -0.83 16.25
C ASN A 378 -0.98 0.22 15.48
N PHE A 379 -1.08 0.05 14.15
CA PHE A 379 -1.77 1.02 13.29
C PHE A 379 -3.23 1.28 13.72
N ALA A 380 -3.98 0.25 14.14
CA ALA A 380 -5.37 0.43 14.57
C ALA A 380 -5.47 1.24 15.87
N ALA A 381 -4.57 0.99 16.83
CA ALA A 381 -4.51 1.77 18.07
C ALA A 381 -4.05 3.21 17.82
N ALA A 382 -3.06 3.42 16.94
CA ALA A 382 -2.62 4.75 16.52
C ALA A 382 -3.76 5.54 15.88
N LEU A 383 -4.51 4.89 14.98
CA LEU A 383 -5.65 5.50 14.31
C LEU A 383 -6.78 5.83 15.30
N PHE A 384 -7.21 4.87 16.11
CA PHE A 384 -8.27 5.07 17.10
C PHE A 384 -7.89 6.16 18.12
N GLY A 385 -6.68 6.10 18.68
CA GLY A 385 -6.19 7.12 19.61
C GLY A 385 -6.15 8.51 18.99
N SER A 386 -5.76 8.62 17.73
CA SER A 386 -5.61 9.93 17.06
C SER A 386 -6.92 10.56 16.59
N VAL A 387 -7.82 9.79 15.98
CA VAL A 387 -9.04 10.31 15.32
C VAL A 387 -10.36 9.81 15.93
N GLY A 388 -10.29 9.03 17.00
CA GLY A 388 -11.43 8.51 17.71
C GLY A 388 -12.23 7.45 16.96
N LEU A 389 -13.38 7.09 17.54
CA LEU A 389 -14.29 6.08 17.00
C LEU A 389 -14.83 6.47 15.62
N VAL A 390 -15.23 7.73 15.45
CA VAL A 390 -15.81 8.23 14.20
C VAL A 390 -14.81 8.10 13.05
N GLY A 391 -13.59 8.61 13.23
CA GLY A 391 -12.54 8.50 12.21
C GLY A 391 -12.15 7.04 11.95
N PHE A 392 -12.04 6.24 13.00
CA PHE A 392 -11.73 4.81 12.91
C PHE A 392 -12.76 4.05 12.06
N VAL A 393 -14.05 4.22 12.34
CA VAL A 393 -15.15 3.57 11.60
C VAL A 393 -15.21 4.05 10.15
N LEU A 394 -15.01 5.34 9.90
CA LEU A 394 -15.01 5.89 8.54
C LEU A 394 -13.88 5.29 7.68
N TYR A 395 -12.67 5.20 8.23
CA TYR A 395 -11.52 4.62 7.53
C TYR A 395 -11.68 3.11 7.31
N PHE A 396 -11.97 2.34 8.37
CA PHE A 396 -12.12 0.89 8.24
C PHE A 396 -13.37 0.50 7.45
N GLY A 397 -14.46 1.26 7.56
CA GLY A 397 -15.63 1.13 6.72
C GLY A 397 -15.31 1.38 5.24
N PHE A 398 -14.47 2.38 4.94
CA PHE A 398 -13.96 2.59 3.58
C PHE A 398 -13.16 1.38 3.09
N VAL A 399 -12.17 0.92 3.85
CA VAL A 399 -11.30 -0.22 3.51
C VAL A 399 -12.15 -1.48 3.29
N LEU A 400 -13.02 -1.83 4.24
CA LEU A 400 -13.89 -3.00 4.15
C LEU A 400 -14.79 -2.94 2.92
N ARG A 401 -15.41 -1.78 2.65
CA ARG A 401 -16.24 -1.57 1.47
C ARG A 401 -15.44 -1.68 0.16
N ARG A 402 -14.14 -1.38 0.14
CA ARG A 402 -13.29 -1.56 -1.05
C ARG A 402 -12.88 -3.02 -1.24
N LEU A 403 -12.57 -3.73 -0.17
CA LEU A 403 -12.20 -5.14 -0.23
C LEU A 403 -13.38 -6.03 -0.64
N THR A 404 -14.58 -5.77 -0.10
CA THR A 404 -15.77 -6.59 -0.33
C THR A 404 -16.50 -6.32 -1.64
N ARG A 405 -16.44 -5.08 -2.17
CA ARG A 405 -17.20 -4.72 -3.38
C ARG A 405 -16.76 -5.57 -4.59
N PRO A 406 -17.67 -6.23 -5.32
CA PRO A 406 -17.30 -7.07 -6.46
C PRO A 406 -16.56 -6.27 -7.54
N VAL A 407 -15.64 -6.93 -8.22
CA VAL A 407 -14.88 -6.36 -9.33
C VAL A 407 -15.67 -6.58 -10.62
N THR A 408 -16.22 -5.50 -11.18
CA THR A 408 -17.04 -5.51 -12.40
C THR A 408 -16.35 -4.83 -13.59
N ALA A 409 -15.03 -4.99 -13.71
CA ALA A 409 -14.29 -4.49 -14.88
C ALA A 409 -14.55 -5.39 -16.10
N ALA A 410 -14.84 -4.78 -17.25
CA ALA A 410 -15.04 -5.51 -18.52
C ALA A 410 -13.71 -6.05 -19.08
N ASP A 411 -12.62 -5.30 -18.89
CA ASP A 411 -11.27 -5.72 -19.29
C ASP A 411 -10.70 -6.78 -18.31
N PRO A 412 -10.27 -7.95 -18.81
CA PRO A 412 -9.62 -8.98 -18.01
C PRO A 412 -8.37 -8.50 -17.26
N VAL A 413 -7.59 -7.58 -17.84
CA VAL A 413 -6.37 -7.05 -17.20
C VAL A 413 -6.76 -6.18 -16.00
N ALA A 414 -7.68 -5.23 -16.19
CA ALA A 414 -8.27 -4.45 -15.11
C ALA A 414 -8.86 -5.32 -13.99
N GLN A 415 -9.59 -6.39 -14.35
CA GLN A 415 -10.14 -7.32 -13.36
C GLN A 415 -9.04 -8.04 -12.56
N ALA A 416 -7.99 -8.52 -13.23
CA ALA A 416 -6.86 -9.18 -12.59
C ALA A 416 -6.09 -8.22 -11.66
N VAL A 417 -5.91 -6.95 -12.07
CA VAL A 417 -5.28 -5.90 -11.25
C VAL A 417 -6.11 -5.62 -10.00
N ALA A 418 -7.43 -5.45 -10.12
CA ALA A 418 -8.30 -5.21 -8.96
C ALA A 418 -8.23 -6.36 -7.93
N LEU A 419 -8.30 -7.61 -8.40
CA LEU A 419 -8.17 -8.76 -7.52
C LEU A 419 -6.78 -8.81 -6.88
N ALA A 420 -5.72 -8.52 -7.64
CA ALA A 420 -4.36 -8.50 -7.11
C ALA A 420 -4.16 -7.46 -6.00
N LEU A 421 -4.74 -6.26 -6.17
CA LEU A 421 -4.70 -5.21 -5.16
C LEU A 421 -5.39 -5.61 -3.86
N LYS A 422 -6.49 -6.36 -3.95
CA LYS A 422 -7.22 -6.88 -2.78
C LYS A 422 -6.47 -8.01 -2.07
N TRP A 423 -6.02 -9.02 -2.82
CA TRP A 423 -5.30 -10.16 -2.25
C TRP A 423 -3.96 -9.75 -1.63
N SER A 424 -3.30 -8.73 -2.19
CA SER A 424 -2.02 -8.22 -1.67
C SER A 424 -2.14 -7.33 -0.42
N PHE A 425 -3.36 -6.96 0.00
CA PHE A 425 -3.56 -6.03 1.12
C PHE A 425 -3.19 -6.63 2.49
N ALA A 426 -3.63 -7.86 2.75
CA ALA A 426 -3.55 -8.44 4.09
C ALA A 426 -2.10 -8.57 4.63
N PRO A 427 -1.09 -9.03 3.86
CA PRO A 427 0.27 -9.18 4.39
C PRO A 427 0.90 -7.89 4.94
N PRO A 428 0.99 -6.78 4.18
CA PRO A 428 1.51 -5.52 4.73
C PRO A 428 0.57 -4.90 5.78
N PHE A 429 -0.74 -5.10 5.68
CA PHE A 429 -1.69 -4.58 6.67
C PHE A 429 -1.53 -5.23 8.05
N VAL A 430 -1.36 -6.56 8.11
CA VAL A 430 -1.09 -7.25 9.39
C VAL A 430 0.22 -6.77 9.99
N VAL A 431 1.26 -6.55 9.17
CA VAL A 431 2.50 -5.93 9.65
C VAL A 431 2.25 -4.53 10.19
N ALA A 432 1.46 -3.70 9.52
CA ALA A 432 1.09 -2.37 10.03
C ALA A 432 0.33 -2.44 11.37
N LEU A 433 -0.52 -3.46 11.57
CA LEU A 433 -1.15 -3.70 12.87
C LEU A 433 -0.16 -4.09 13.97
N LEU A 434 1.01 -4.64 13.64
CA LEU A 434 2.02 -5.07 14.61
C LEU A 434 3.08 -4.02 14.94
N VAL A 435 3.36 -3.09 14.01
CA VAL A 435 4.47 -2.14 14.17
C VAL A 435 4.13 -0.70 13.78
N GLY A 436 2.91 -0.44 13.29
CA GLY A 436 2.51 0.88 12.81
C GLY A 436 2.53 1.92 13.94
N THR A 437 3.34 2.97 13.77
CA THR A 437 3.56 3.98 14.81
C THR A 437 2.69 5.22 14.68
N THR A 438 2.12 5.45 13.48
CA THR A 438 1.38 6.66 13.15
C THR A 438 0.01 6.30 12.54
N PRO A 439 -0.98 7.20 12.62
CA PRO A 439 -2.30 7.00 12.02
C PRO A 439 -2.32 7.16 10.49
N ASP A 440 -1.21 7.59 9.85
CA ASP A 440 -1.12 7.66 8.40
C ASP A 440 -0.94 6.27 7.78
N PHE A 441 -1.83 5.90 6.86
CA PHE A 441 -1.77 4.64 6.12
C PHE A 441 -0.76 4.68 4.97
N GLY A 442 -0.27 5.86 4.60
CA GLY A 442 0.82 6.05 3.65
C GLY A 442 0.42 5.98 2.18
N THR A 443 1.35 6.39 1.33
CA THR A 443 1.07 6.65 -0.10
C THR A 443 1.00 5.39 -0.97
N VAL A 444 1.56 4.24 -0.54
CA VAL A 444 1.39 2.96 -1.25
C VAL A 444 -0.03 2.42 -1.09
N GLU A 445 -0.59 2.51 0.12
CA GLU A 445 -1.99 2.21 0.35
C GLU A 445 -2.89 3.22 -0.38
N ALA A 446 -2.50 4.50 -0.43
CA ALA A 446 -3.19 5.50 -1.25
C ALA A 446 -3.24 5.11 -2.74
N LEU A 447 -2.14 4.63 -3.30
CA LEU A 447 -2.08 4.07 -4.66
C LEU A 447 -3.05 2.90 -4.82
N ARG A 448 -3.01 1.91 -3.91
CA ARG A 448 -3.91 0.74 -3.95
C ARG A 448 -5.38 1.16 -4.00
N TRP A 449 -5.78 2.03 -3.08
CA TRP A 449 -7.17 2.48 -2.99
C TRP A 449 -7.57 3.38 -4.16
N GLY A 450 -6.65 4.23 -4.64
CA GLY A 450 -6.87 5.07 -5.81
C GLY A 450 -7.11 4.23 -7.06
N VAL A 451 -6.27 3.22 -7.33
CA VAL A 451 -6.46 2.31 -8.47
C VAL A 451 -7.79 1.55 -8.34
N LEU A 452 -8.12 1.01 -7.17
CA LEU A 452 -9.40 0.32 -6.96
C LEU A 452 -10.61 1.24 -7.17
N LEU A 453 -10.52 2.52 -6.82
CA LEU A 453 -11.55 3.50 -7.13
C LEU A 453 -11.63 3.78 -8.63
N ALA A 454 -10.51 3.92 -9.33
CA ALA A 454 -10.47 4.12 -10.78
C ALA A 454 -11.19 3.01 -11.54
N LEU A 455 -10.93 1.75 -11.17
CA LEU A 455 -11.47 0.57 -11.84
C LEU A 455 -12.99 0.45 -11.69
N VAL A 456 -13.57 0.96 -10.59
CA VAL A 456 -15.04 1.05 -10.42
C VAL A 456 -15.64 2.12 -11.32
N LEU A 457 -14.92 3.22 -11.55
CA LEU A 457 -15.38 4.34 -12.39
C LEU A 457 -15.25 4.05 -13.89
N MET A 458 -14.46 3.05 -14.29
CA MET A 458 -14.29 2.60 -15.68
C MET A 458 -15.42 1.69 -16.15
N VAL A 459 -16.28 1.19 -15.25
CA VAL A 459 -17.43 0.35 -15.63
C VAL A 459 -18.43 1.23 -16.40
N PRO A 460 -18.76 0.93 -17.67
CA PRO A 460 -19.80 1.65 -18.38
C PRO A 460 -21.09 1.55 -17.55
N SER A 461 -21.68 2.70 -17.22
CA SER A 461 -23.00 2.70 -16.57
C SER A 461 -23.94 1.88 -17.45
N GLN A 462 -24.43 0.75 -16.94
CA GLN A 462 -25.50 -0.06 -17.57
C GLN A 462 -26.84 0.71 -17.67
N ALA A 463 -26.85 2.03 -17.43
CA ALA A 463 -28.01 2.91 -17.50
C ALA A 463 -28.42 3.29 -18.93
N ALA A 464 -27.76 2.77 -19.96
CA ALA A 464 -28.24 2.84 -21.34
C ALA A 464 -28.50 1.42 -21.86
N ALA A 465 -29.52 0.75 -21.30
CA ALA A 465 -30.15 -0.35 -22.03
C ALA A 465 -30.66 0.22 -23.36
N PRO A 466 -30.33 -0.38 -24.52
CA PRO A 466 -30.92 0.06 -25.77
C PRO A 466 -32.44 -0.08 -25.62
N HIS A 467 -33.17 1.02 -25.85
CA HIS A 467 -34.61 0.96 -26.01
C HIS A 467 -34.91 -0.19 -26.96
N ARG A 468 -35.52 -1.27 -26.44
CA ARG A 468 -36.13 -2.27 -27.30
C ARG A 468 -37.10 -1.50 -28.21
N PRO A 469 -36.94 -1.54 -29.54
CA PRO A 469 -37.98 -1.00 -30.40
C PRO A 469 -39.27 -1.74 -30.06
N MET A 470 -40.33 -0.99 -29.75
CA MET A 470 -41.65 -1.57 -29.58
C MET A 470 -41.97 -2.44 -30.80
N PRO A 471 -42.55 -3.64 -30.62
CA PRO A 471 -43.00 -4.43 -31.75
C PRO A 471 -44.07 -3.64 -32.49
N SER A 472 -43.80 -3.34 -33.76
CA SER A 472 -44.76 -2.76 -34.69
C SER A 472 -46.02 -3.64 -34.71
N ARG A 473 -47.17 -3.06 -34.36
CA ARG A 473 -48.48 -3.66 -34.63
C ARG A 473 -48.62 -3.86 -36.15
N ILE A 474 -48.53 -5.11 -36.60
CA ILE A 474 -49.10 -5.57 -37.87
C ILE A 474 -50.44 -6.20 -37.52
N GLY A 475 -51.47 -5.81 -38.28
CA GLY A 475 -52.89 -5.77 -37.89
C GLY A 475 -53.69 -7.08 -37.97
N PRO A 476 -55.03 -7.00 -37.91
CA PRO A 476 -55.89 -8.16 -38.07
C PRO A 476 -56.25 -8.37 -39.55
N GLN A 477 -55.75 -9.46 -40.15
CA GLN A 477 -56.40 -10.10 -41.29
C GLN A 477 -57.50 -11.02 -40.74
N ALA A 478 -58.76 -10.62 -40.91
CA ALA A 478 -59.91 -11.50 -40.84
C ALA A 478 -60.12 -12.09 -42.24
N GLY A 479 -60.07 -13.42 -42.33
CA GLY A 479 -60.34 -14.16 -43.55
C GLY A 479 -61.83 -14.44 -43.76
N GLY A 480 -62.23 -14.48 -45.03
CA GLY A 480 -63.19 -15.44 -45.58
C GLY A 480 -64.67 -15.08 -45.52
N ALA A 481 -65.25 -14.74 -46.68
CA ALA A 481 -66.21 -15.59 -47.40
C ALA A 481 -67.03 -14.79 -48.43
N THR A 482 -67.48 -15.48 -49.48
CA THR A 482 -68.33 -15.06 -50.61
C THR A 482 -67.58 -14.28 -51.71
N GLY A 483 -67.62 -14.62 -52.99
CA GLY A 483 -68.34 -15.64 -53.74
C GLY A 483 -68.28 -15.27 -55.23
N THR A 484 -68.41 -16.29 -56.09
CA THR A 484 -68.82 -16.23 -57.50
C THR A 484 -67.87 -15.74 -58.61
N LYS A 485 -67.54 -16.74 -59.45
CA LYS A 485 -67.72 -16.81 -60.92
C LYS A 485 -66.68 -16.18 -61.87
N ALA A 486 -66.04 -17.12 -62.57
CA ALA A 486 -66.15 -17.36 -64.01
C ALA A 486 -65.07 -16.79 -64.96
N LEU A 487 -64.33 -17.78 -65.48
CA LEU A 487 -63.94 -18.01 -66.88
C LEU A 487 -62.79 -17.16 -67.49
N PRO A 488 -62.07 -17.76 -68.46
CA PRO A 488 -60.67 -17.48 -68.72
C PRO A 488 -60.47 -16.78 -70.06
N ARG A 489 -59.24 -16.35 -70.35
CA ARG A 489 -58.62 -16.60 -71.65
C ARG A 489 -57.12 -16.28 -71.62
N THR A 490 -56.39 -17.28 -72.11
CA THR A 490 -55.07 -17.30 -72.77
C THR A 490 -53.85 -16.88 -71.96
#